data_AF-A0A6P0YZ61-F1
#
_entry.id   AF-A0A6P0YZ61-F1
#
_cell.length_a   1.000
_cell.length_b   1.000
_cell.length_c   1.000
_cell.angle_alpha   90.00
_cell.angle_beta   90.00
_cell.angle_gamma   90.00
#
_symmetry.space_group_name_H-M   'P 1'
#
loop_
_entity.id
_entity.type
_entity.pdbx_description
1 polymer ?
#
loop_
_entity_poly.entity_id
_entity_poly.type
_entity_poly.pdbx_seq_one_letter_code
_entity_poly.pdbx_strand_id
1 'polypeptide(L)'
;MSIFQRGLVLSATAVAVTTVATVITGLHLSKTQAYFQGSPKELVDTVWQEINRNYVDSTFNQQDWQAVRTTYLDREYTTQEAAYGAIREMLELLDDPYTRFMDPQEFENMKVETSGEL
;
A
#
# COMPACT_ATOMS: atom_id res chain seq x y z
N MET A 1 -11.79 0.12 81.70
CA MET A 1 -13.23 0.13 82.02
C MET A 1 -13.87 1.17 81.12
N SER A 2 -14.83 0.76 80.27
CA SER A 2 -15.86 1.62 79.62
C SER A 2 -15.40 2.52 78.46
N ILE A 3 -16.02 2.66 77.28
CA ILE A 3 -17.27 2.20 76.65
C ILE A 3 -17.09 2.40 75.12
N PHE A 4 -17.56 1.44 74.30
CA PHE A 4 -17.81 1.61 72.86
C PHE A 4 -19.07 2.42 72.60
N GLN A 5 -19.13 3.18 71.50
CA GLN A 5 -20.29 3.44 70.61
C GLN A 5 -20.04 4.75 69.81
N ARG A 6 -20.40 4.97 68.55
CA ARG A 6 -21.39 4.38 67.63
C ARG A 6 -20.87 4.53 66.19
N GLY A 7 -21.23 3.60 65.32
CA GLY A 7 -21.15 3.78 63.88
C GLY A 7 -22.37 4.51 63.31
N LEU A 8 -22.21 5.13 62.15
CA LEU A 8 -23.25 5.23 61.13
C LEU A 8 -22.57 5.52 59.78
N VAL A 9 -22.71 4.61 58.84
CA VAL A 9 -22.30 4.75 57.44
C VAL A 9 -23.57 4.96 56.62
N LEU A 10 -23.68 6.06 55.89
CA LEU A 10 -24.70 6.23 54.85
C LEU A 10 -24.04 6.85 53.62
N SER A 11 -23.58 5.95 52.76
CA SER A 11 -23.15 6.19 51.38
C SER A 11 -24.37 6.48 50.51
N ALA A 12 -24.42 7.68 49.93
CA ALA A 12 -25.32 8.01 48.82
C ALA A 12 -24.48 8.24 47.57
N THR A 13 -24.33 7.20 46.74
CA THR A 13 -23.83 7.32 45.37
C THR A 13 -24.92 7.92 44.51
N ALA A 14 -24.81 9.21 44.19
CA ALA A 14 -25.58 9.82 43.11
C ALA A 14 -24.81 9.57 41.80
N VAL A 15 -25.25 8.61 41.00
CA VAL A 15 -24.76 8.41 39.63
C VAL A 15 -25.42 9.48 38.76
N ALA A 16 -24.68 10.54 38.44
CA ALA A 16 -25.11 11.50 37.43
C ALA A 16 -24.91 10.86 36.05
N VAL A 17 -25.99 10.37 35.44
CA VAL A 17 -25.97 9.90 34.05
C VAL A 17 -25.89 11.14 33.14
N THR A 18 -24.68 11.50 32.73
CA THR A 18 -24.47 12.54 31.72
C THR A 18 -24.60 11.88 30.35
N THR A 19 -25.70 12.10 29.65
CA THR A 19 -25.85 11.68 28.25
C THR A 19 -25.00 12.58 27.36
N VAL A 20 -23.80 12.12 27.01
CA VAL A 20 -22.98 12.79 26.00
C VAL A 20 -23.58 12.47 24.63
N ALA A 21 -24.28 13.44 24.04
CA ALA A 21 -24.67 13.37 22.64
C ALA A 21 -23.44 13.64 21.77
N THR A 22 -22.73 12.58 21.38
CA THR A 22 -21.63 12.69 20.41
C THR A 22 -22.23 12.91 19.02
N VAL A 23 -22.16 14.14 18.54
CA VAL A 23 -22.40 14.47 17.13
C VAL A 23 -21.31 13.79 16.31
N ILE A 24 -21.67 12.72 15.59
CA ILE A 24 -20.77 12.10 14.61
C ILE A 24 -20.76 13.02 13.39
N THR A 25 -19.86 14.00 13.40
CA THR A 25 -19.55 14.81 12.23
C THR A 25 -18.93 13.87 11.19
N GLY A 26 -19.64 13.64 10.09
CA GLY A 26 -19.14 12.85 8.97
C GLY A 26 -17.84 13.44 8.44
N LEU A 27 -16.72 12.80 8.76
CA LEU A 27 -15.48 13.02 8.04
C LEU A 27 -15.68 12.44 6.65
N HIS A 28 -16.09 13.28 5.70
CA HIS A 28 -15.79 13.09 4.30
C HIS A 28 -14.27 13.22 4.17
N LEU A 29 -13.56 12.13 4.45
CA LEU A 29 -12.20 11.93 3.99
C LEU A 29 -12.28 11.89 2.48
N SER A 30 -12.16 13.07 1.87
CA SER A 30 -11.77 13.20 0.48
C SER A 30 -10.49 12.39 0.37
N LYS A 31 -10.59 11.16 -0.17
CA LYS A 31 -9.46 10.50 -0.80
C LYS A 31 -9.14 11.39 -1.97
N THR A 32 -8.36 12.43 -1.71
CA THR A 32 -7.66 13.17 -2.73
C THR A 32 -6.84 12.10 -3.40
N GLN A 33 -7.33 11.64 -4.55
CA GLN A 33 -6.65 10.79 -5.49
C GLN A 33 -5.47 11.62 -6.02
N ALA A 34 -4.53 11.95 -5.14
CA ALA A 34 -3.19 12.28 -5.55
C ALA A 34 -2.73 10.99 -6.21
N TYR A 35 -2.56 11.04 -7.52
CA TYR A 35 -1.67 10.17 -8.25
C TYR A 35 -0.30 10.36 -7.58
N PHE A 36 -0.08 9.71 -6.43
CA PHE A 36 1.23 9.59 -5.86
C PHE A 36 1.98 8.79 -6.91
N GLN A 37 2.81 9.49 -7.69
CA GLN A 37 3.98 8.83 -8.24
C GLN A 37 4.71 8.32 -7.00
N GLY A 38 4.47 7.05 -6.66
CA GLY A 38 5.08 6.41 -5.51
C GLY A 38 6.58 6.62 -5.58
N SER A 39 7.26 6.53 -4.43
CA SER A 39 8.72 6.59 -4.44
C SER A 39 9.28 5.58 -5.47
N PRO A 40 10.44 5.82 -6.10
CA PRO A 40 10.98 4.87 -7.09
C PRO A 40 11.01 3.41 -6.58
N LYS A 41 11.29 3.24 -5.29
CA LYS A 41 11.25 1.95 -4.60
C LYS A 41 9.84 1.35 -4.47
N GLU A 42 8.84 2.17 -4.17
CA GLU A 42 7.43 1.77 -4.12
C GLU A 42 6.91 1.35 -5.49
N LEU A 43 7.38 1.98 -6.57
CA LEU A 43 7.04 1.55 -7.92
C LEU A 43 7.56 0.13 -8.20
N VAL A 44 8.82 -0.17 -7.85
CA VAL A 44 9.39 -1.52 -7.99
C VAL A 44 8.57 -2.54 -7.21
N ASP A 45 8.20 -2.23 -5.96
CA ASP A 45 7.36 -3.12 -5.15
C ASP A 45 5.97 -3.33 -5.76
N THR A 46 5.35 -2.27 -6.26
CA THR A 46 4.02 -2.33 -6.86
C THR A 46 4.01 -3.25 -8.09
N VAL A 47 5.00 -3.10 -8.98
CA VAL A 47 5.11 -3.97 -10.15
C VAL A 47 5.38 -5.41 -9.73
N TRP A 48 6.27 -5.64 -8.76
CA TRP A 48 6.49 -6.99 -8.25
C TRP A 48 5.20 -7.61 -7.71
N GLN A 49 4.40 -6.85 -6.96
CA GLN A 49 3.12 -7.31 -6.40
C GLN A 49 2.11 -7.65 -7.49
N GLU A 50 2.06 -6.84 -8.56
CA GLU A 50 1.17 -7.06 -9.70
C GLU A 50 1.49 -8.39 -10.41
N ILE A 51 2.78 -8.63 -10.69
CA ILE A 51 3.25 -9.89 -11.26
C ILE A 51 2.97 -11.05 -10.30
N ASN A 52 3.28 -10.90 -9.01
CA ASN A 52 3.04 -11.97 -8.02
C ASN A 52 1.56 -12.38 -7.93
N ARG A 53 0.62 -11.47 -8.18
CA ARG A 53 -0.83 -11.74 -8.10
C ARG A 53 -1.42 -12.26 -9.41
N ASN A 54 -0.95 -11.74 -10.54
CA ASN A 54 -1.65 -11.86 -11.82
C ASN A 54 -0.86 -12.61 -12.90
N TYR A 55 0.41 -12.96 -12.64
CA TYR A 55 1.22 -13.68 -13.62
C TYR A 55 0.68 -15.10 -13.85
N VAL A 56 0.69 -15.51 -15.13
CA VAL A 56 0.04 -16.75 -15.58
C VAL A 56 0.78 -18.02 -15.15
N ASP A 57 2.12 -17.98 -15.13
CA ASP A 57 2.95 -19.09 -14.68
C ASP A 57 3.31 -18.93 -13.19
N SER A 58 2.70 -19.77 -12.35
CA SER A 58 2.95 -19.79 -10.91
C SER A 58 4.39 -20.15 -10.50
N THR A 59 5.20 -20.67 -11.44
CA THR A 59 6.62 -21.00 -11.17
C THR A 59 7.57 -19.84 -11.46
N PHE A 60 7.08 -18.76 -12.08
CA PHE A 60 7.87 -17.58 -12.44
C PHE A 60 9.17 -17.95 -13.17
N ASN A 61 9.09 -18.86 -14.15
CA ASN A 61 10.26 -19.41 -14.83
C ASN A 61 11.30 -20.03 -13.87
N GLN A 62 10.81 -20.86 -12.93
CA GLN A 62 11.60 -21.54 -11.90
C GLN A 62 12.38 -20.60 -10.97
N GLN A 63 12.00 -19.33 -10.88
CA GLN A 63 12.62 -18.36 -9.99
C GLN A 63 11.94 -18.36 -8.61
N ASP A 64 12.73 -18.19 -7.55
CA ASP A 64 12.19 -17.86 -6.23
C ASP A 64 11.75 -16.39 -6.23
N TRP A 65 10.48 -16.17 -6.57
CA TRP A 65 9.94 -14.83 -6.76
C TRP A 65 9.98 -13.97 -5.49
N GLN A 66 9.92 -14.58 -4.30
CA GLN A 66 10.04 -13.86 -3.02
C GLN A 66 11.48 -13.42 -2.74
N ALA A 67 12.46 -14.27 -3.08
CA ALA A 67 13.87 -13.89 -3.01
C ALA A 67 14.21 -12.77 -4.02
N VAL A 68 13.61 -12.82 -5.21
CA VAL A 68 13.70 -11.73 -6.20
C VAL A 68 13.20 -10.42 -5.59
N ARG A 69 12.01 -10.42 -4.97
CA ARG A 69 11.49 -9.21 -4.28
C ARG A 69 12.50 -8.61 -3.33
N THR A 70 13.03 -9.44 -2.45
CA THR A 70 13.98 -9.01 -1.41
C THR A 70 15.22 -8.39 -2.05
N THR A 71 15.77 -9.04 -3.08
CA THR A 71 16.94 -8.56 -3.83
C THR A 71 16.71 -7.19 -4.46
N TYR A 72 15.53 -6.93 -5.01
CA TYR A 72 15.22 -5.65 -5.65
C TYR A 72 14.84 -4.57 -4.63
N LEU A 73 14.15 -4.91 -3.55
CA LEU A 73 13.81 -3.95 -2.49
C LEU A 73 15.00 -3.58 -1.59
N ASP A 74 16.06 -4.36 -1.55
CA ASP A 74 17.29 -3.98 -0.85
C ASP A 74 18.12 -2.93 -1.62
N ARG A 75 17.82 -2.70 -2.91
CA ARG A 75 18.49 -1.68 -3.72
C ARG A 75 17.99 -0.27 -3.36
N GLU A 76 18.86 0.72 -3.57
CA GLU A 76 18.51 2.14 -3.45
C GLU A 76 18.21 2.74 -4.83
N TYR A 77 17.08 3.44 -4.94
CA TYR A 77 16.60 4.03 -6.18
C TYR A 77 16.45 5.53 -6.02
N THR A 78 17.35 6.30 -6.62
CA THR A 78 17.37 7.76 -6.51
C THR A 78 16.47 8.47 -7.52
N THR A 79 16.10 7.80 -8.62
CA THR A 79 15.23 8.36 -9.67
C THR A 79 14.22 7.33 -10.18
N GLN A 80 13.17 7.80 -10.85
CA GLN A 80 12.15 6.94 -11.46
C GLN A 80 12.75 6.10 -12.60
N GLU A 81 13.68 6.64 -13.36
CA GLU A 81 14.34 5.95 -14.47
C GLU A 81 15.19 4.78 -13.96
N ALA A 82 15.84 4.94 -12.81
CA ALA A 82 16.56 3.86 -12.15
C ALA A 82 15.60 2.72 -11.72
N ALA A 83 14.41 3.07 -11.23
CA ALA A 83 13.37 2.08 -10.93
C ALA A 83 12.83 1.41 -12.20
N TYR A 84 12.60 2.16 -13.29
CA TYR A 84 12.17 1.60 -14.57
C TYR A 84 13.17 0.58 -15.12
N GLY A 85 14.47 0.89 -15.04
CA GLY A 85 15.54 -0.04 -15.41
C GLY A 85 15.49 -1.32 -14.59
N ALA A 86 15.43 -1.19 -13.26
CA ALA A 86 15.36 -2.34 -12.37
C ALA A 86 14.10 -3.18 -12.55
N ILE A 87 12.96 -2.56 -12.88
CA ILE A 87 11.74 -3.28 -13.21
C ILE A 87 11.93 -4.08 -14.50
N ARG A 88 12.54 -3.51 -15.54
CA ARG A 88 12.82 -4.24 -16.79
C ARG A 88 13.72 -5.45 -16.52
N GLU A 89 14.83 -5.26 -15.78
CA GLU A 89 15.71 -6.35 -15.34
C GLU A 89 14.96 -7.44 -14.54
N MET A 90 14.05 -7.03 -13.66
CA MET A 90 13.26 -7.96 -12.85
C MET A 90 12.31 -8.80 -13.71
N LEU A 91 11.66 -8.20 -14.71
CA LEU A 91 10.74 -8.89 -15.61
C LEU A 91 11.47 -9.80 -16.61
N GLU A 92 12.70 -9.48 -16.99
CA GLU A 92 13.52 -10.34 -17.86
C GLU A 92 13.78 -11.73 -17.24
N LEU A 93 13.79 -11.85 -15.90
CA LEU A 93 13.93 -13.13 -15.21
C LEU A 93 12.80 -14.12 -15.54
N LEU A 94 11.64 -13.62 -15.95
CA LEU A 94 10.48 -14.42 -16.32
C LEU A 94 10.65 -15.08 -17.71
N ASP A 95 11.62 -14.64 -18.51
CA ASP A 95 11.86 -15.12 -19.89
C ASP A 95 10.58 -15.15 -20.75
N ASP A 96 9.73 -14.14 -20.57
CA ASP A 96 8.43 -14.03 -21.22
C ASP A 96 8.34 -12.78 -22.10
N PRO A 97 8.30 -12.93 -23.44
CA PRO A 97 8.27 -11.78 -24.36
C PRO A 97 6.96 -10.97 -24.28
N TYR A 98 5.91 -11.52 -23.66
CA TYR A 98 4.62 -10.83 -23.51
C TYR A 98 4.50 -10.05 -22.20
N THR A 99 5.46 -10.21 -21.29
CA THR A 99 5.49 -9.49 -20.02
C THR A 99 6.57 -8.42 -20.05
N ARG A 100 6.16 -7.16 -20.22
CA ARG A 100 7.07 -6.02 -20.27
C ARG A 100 6.55 -4.84 -19.47
N PHE A 101 7.48 -4.05 -18.95
CA PHE A 101 7.18 -2.73 -18.42
C PHE A 101 7.22 -1.70 -19.56
N MET A 102 6.25 -0.79 -19.55
CA MET A 102 6.21 0.39 -20.42
C MET A 102 6.25 1.61 -19.53
N ASP A 103 7.23 2.48 -19.75
CA ASP A 103 7.24 3.78 -19.08
C ASP A 103 6.12 4.70 -19.63
N PRO A 104 5.82 5.83 -18.97
CA PRO A 104 4.73 6.69 -19.38
C PRO A 104 4.83 7.18 -20.83
N GLN A 105 6.05 7.42 -21.33
CA GLN A 105 6.24 7.89 -22.70
C GLN A 105 5.99 6.76 -23.70
N GLU A 106 6.51 5.56 -23.44
CA GLU A 106 6.25 4.36 -24.25
C GLU A 106 4.75 4.05 -24.33
N PHE A 107 4.05 4.16 -23.20
CA PHE A 107 2.61 3.90 -23.13
C PHE A 107 1.79 4.93 -23.90
N GLU A 108 2.11 6.22 -23.79
CA GLU A 108 1.41 7.27 -24.55
C GLU A 108 1.65 7.16 -26.06
N ASN A 109 2.88 6.84 -26.48
CA ASN A 109 3.16 6.60 -27.90
C ASN A 109 2.34 5.41 -28.44
N MET A 110 2.27 4.30 -27.70
CA MET A 110 1.44 3.14 -28.08
C MET A 110 -0.04 3.52 -28.19
N LYS A 111 -0.54 4.38 -27.29
CA LYS A 111 -1.93 4.87 -27.35
C LYS A 111 -2.21 5.69 -28.61
N VAL A 112 -1.29 6.58 -29.01
CA VAL A 112 -1.44 7.40 -30.22
C VAL A 112 -1.41 6.52 -31.48
N GLU A 113 -0.46 5.58 -31.55
CA GLU A 113 -0.36 4.65 -32.69
C GLU A 113 -1.61 3.76 -32.81
N THR A 114 -2.20 3.36 -31.68
CA THR A 114 -3.40 2.51 -31.65
C THR A 114 -4.72 3.28 -31.78
N SER A 115 -4.73 4.60 -31.51
CA SER A 115 -5.92 5.45 -31.72
C SER A 115 -6.12 5.86 -33.19
N GLY A 116 -5.08 5.73 -34.02
CA GLY A 116 -5.12 6.13 -35.43
C GLY A 116 -5.11 7.66 -35.62
N GLU A 117 -4.72 8.42 -34.59
CA GLU A 117 -4.54 9.87 -34.67
C GLU A 117 -3.14 10.18 -35.22
N LEU A 118 -3.05 10.52 -36.51
CA LEU A 118 -1.85 11.06 -37.17
C LEU A 118 -2.16 12.40 -37.85
#